data_AF-A0A1V5DW27-F1
#
_entry.id   AF-A0A1V5DW27-F1
#
_cell.length_a   1.000
_cell.length_b   1.000
_cell.length_c   1.000
_cell.angle_alpha   90.00
_cell.angle_beta   90.00
_cell.angle_gamma   90.00
#
_symmetry.space_group_name_H-M   'P 1'
#
loop_
_entity.id
_entity.type
_entity.pdbx_description
1 polymer ?
#
loop_
_entity_poly.entity_id
_entity_poly.type
_entity_poly.pdbx_seq_one_letter_code
_entity_poly.pdbx_strand_id
1 'polypeptide(L)'
;MNTVLPFLGGMPMCHGAGGLAGQYYFGARTGGANILEGVIEISLGLFLSASIAGLFSLFPGAIVGAMMFMVGIELTKFAREVRIGKDLIPLGTTLSISLFTNMAYGFLAGLVVHCLMALLLRRRSVESGRDASK
;
A
#
# COMPACT_ATOMS: atom_id res chain seq x y z
N MET A 1 -15.50 -7.76 -2.59
CA MET A 1 -14.75 -8.36 -3.71
C MET A 1 -13.84 -9.52 -3.26
N ASN A 2 -12.98 -9.31 -2.24
CA ASN A 2 -11.98 -10.31 -1.80
C ASN A 2 -12.54 -11.62 -1.20
N THR A 3 -13.85 -11.75 -0.98
CA THR A 3 -14.48 -13.00 -0.54
C THR A 3 -14.91 -13.91 -1.69
N VAL A 4 -15.07 -13.36 -2.90
CA VAL A 4 -15.62 -14.09 -4.06
C VAL A 4 -14.56 -14.32 -5.12
N LEU A 5 -13.77 -13.30 -5.46
CA LEU A 5 -12.76 -13.38 -6.52
C LEU A 5 -11.65 -14.42 -6.33
N PRO A 6 -11.21 -14.78 -5.10
CA PRO A 6 -10.17 -15.81 -4.94
C PRO A 6 -10.57 -17.15 -5.55
N PHE A 7 -11.87 -17.49 -5.55
CA PHE A 7 -12.37 -18.72 -6.19
C PHE A 7 -12.28 -18.70 -7.72
N LEU A 8 -12.10 -17.52 -8.31
CA LEU A 8 -11.93 -17.30 -9.75
C LEU A 8 -10.47 -17.00 -10.12
N GLY A 9 -9.53 -17.21 -9.20
CA GLY A 9 -8.09 -16.91 -9.41
C GLY A 9 -7.72 -15.44 -9.24
N GLY A 10 -8.60 -14.60 -8.67
CA GLY A 10 -8.32 -13.19 -8.43
C GLY A 10 -7.33 -12.96 -7.29
N MET A 11 -6.42 -12.00 -7.47
CA MET A 11 -5.50 -11.53 -6.43
C MET A 11 -6.22 -10.65 -5.38
N PRO A 12 -5.74 -10.59 -4.12
CA PRO A 12 -6.33 -9.73 -3.10
C PRO A 12 -6.21 -8.26 -3.51
N MET A 13 -7.33 -7.54 -3.48
CA MET A 13 -7.38 -6.12 -3.86
C MET A 13 -7.76 -5.24 -2.65
N CYS A 14 -7.32 -3.99 -2.72
CA CYS A 14 -7.71 -2.92 -1.80
C CYS A 14 -8.43 -1.81 -2.59
N HIS A 15 -8.46 -0.58 -2.08
CA HIS A 15 -9.25 0.50 -2.67
C HIS A 15 -8.72 0.99 -4.04
N GLY A 16 -7.47 0.73 -4.41
CA GLY A 16 -6.93 1.19 -5.70
C GLY A 16 -6.93 2.72 -5.83
N ALA A 17 -6.64 3.43 -4.74
CA ALA A 17 -6.84 4.88 -4.61
C ALA A 17 -6.15 5.72 -5.71
N GLY A 18 -4.98 5.29 -6.21
CA GLY A 18 -4.26 6.00 -7.27
C GLY A 18 -5.03 6.03 -8.60
N GLY A 19 -5.61 4.90 -9.02
CA GLY A 19 -6.43 4.83 -10.24
C GLY A 19 -7.70 5.67 -10.13
N LEU A 20 -8.37 5.57 -8.97
CA LEU A 20 -9.56 6.38 -8.65
C LEU A 20 -9.26 7.89 -8.66
N ALA A 21 -8.11 8.30 -8.13
CA ALA A 21 -7.69 9.70 -8.16
C ALA A 21 -7.50 10.19 -9.60
N GLY A 22 -6.94 9.37 -10.49
CA GLY A 22 -6.83 9.68 -11.91
C GLY A 22 -8.19 9.82 -12.59
N GLN A 23 -9.09 8.86 -12.39
CA GLN A 23 -10.45 8.92 -12.92
C GLN A 23 -11.19 10.18 -12.43
N TYR A 24 -11.05 10.50 -11.14
CA TYR A 24 -11.64 11.71 -10.57
C TYR A 24 -11.04 12.98 -11.16
N TYR A 25 -9.71 13.03 -11.35
CA TYR A 25 -9.03 14.14 -12.02
C TYR A 25 -9.58 14.37 -13.44
N PHE A 26 -9.85 13.30 -14.19
CA PHE A 26 -10.47 13.36 -15.52
C PHE A 26 -12.00 13.52 -15.53
N GLY A 27 -12.62 13.81 -14.38
CA GLY A 27 -14.03 14.21 -14.31
C GLY A 27 -15.00 13.12 -13.85
N ALA A 28 -14.54 11.92 -13.49
CA ALA A 28 -15.41 10.91 -12.89
C ALA A 28 -15.92 11.37 -11.51
N ARG A 29 -17.22 11.23 -11.26
CA ARG A 29 -17.86 11.62 -9.98
C ARG A 29 -18.67 10.49 -9.36
N THR A 30 -18.77 9.35 -10.05
CA THR A 30 -19.47 8.15 -9.62
C THR A 30 -18.61 6.93 -9.91
N GLY A 31 -18.96 5.77 -9.33
CA GLY A 31 -18.28 4.51 -9.63
C GLY A 31 -18.50 3.98 -11.06
N GLY A 32 -19.27 4.69 -11.90
CA GLY A 32 -19.52 4.31 -13.29
C GLY A 32 -18.24 4.19 -14.12
N ALA A 33 -17.23 5.03 -13.87
CA ALA A 33 -15.93 4.94 -14.53
C ALA A 33 -15.23 3.61 -14.23
N ASN A 34 -15.21 3.16 -12.98
CA ASN A 34 -14.64 1.87 -12.58
C ASN A 34 -15.41 0.69 -13.15
N ILE A 35 -16.76 0.77 -13.21
CA ILE A 35 -17.57 -0.27 -13.84
C ILE A 35 -17.24 -0.36 -15.32
N LEU A 36 -17.13 0.77 -16.02
CA LEU A 36 -16.81 0.81 -17.44
C LEU A 36 -15.39 0.26 -17.71
N GLU A 37 -14.40 0.68 -16.92
CA GLU A 37 -13.02 0.16 -16.98
C GLU A 37 -13.01 -1.37 -16.84
N GLY A 38 -13.64 -1.90 -15.79
CA GLY A 38 -13.71 -3.33 -15.55
C GLY A 38 -14.46 -4.09 -16.65
N VAL A 39 -15.55 -3.54 -17.19
CA VAL A 39 -16.28 -4.16 -18.32
C VAL A 39 -15.42 -4.21 -19.57
N ILE A 40 -14.67 -3.15 -19.86
CA ILE A 40 -13.76 -3.09 -21.00
C ILE A 40 -12.64 -4.13 -20.83
N GLU A 41 -11.97 -4.17 -19.68
CA GLU A 41 -10.89 -5.14 -19.42
C GLU A 41 -11.37 -6.59 -19.46
N ILE A 42 -12.54 -6.89 -18.87
CA ILE A 42 -13.14 -8.23 -18.93
C ILE A 42 -13.44 -8.60 -20.39
N SER A 43 -14.06 -7.70 -21.16
CA SER A 43 -14.38 -7.95 -22.58
C SER A 43 -13.12 -8.17 -23.41
N LEU A 44 -12.10 -7.34 -23.20
CA LEU A 44 -10.79 -7.46 -23.85
C LEU A 44 -10.09 -8.78 -23.49
N GLY A 45 -10.13 -9.19 -22.22
CA GLY A 45 -9.58 -10.47 -21.78
C GLY A 45 -10.32 -11.69 -22.35
N LEU A 46 -11.65 -11.65 -22.44
CA LEU A 46 -12.45 -12.76 -22.96
C LEU A 46 -12.33 -12.92 -24.48
N PHE A 47 -12.39 -11.82 -25.23
CA PHE A 47 -12.47 -11.87 -26.69
C PHE A 47 -11.15 -11.62 -27.41
N LEU A 48 -10.19 -10.95 -26.77
CA LEU A 48 -8.98 -10.42 -27.43
C LEU A 48 -7.68 -10.72 -26.67
N SER A 49 -7.69 -11.70 -25.76
CA SER A 49 -6.53 -12.05 -24.91
C SER A 49 -5.25 -12.33 -25.70
N ALA A 50 -5.33 -13.10 -26.79
CA ALA A 50 -4.16 -13.46 -27.59
C ALA A 50 -3.48 -12.23 -28.22
N SER A 51 -4.27 -11.30 -28.78
CA SER A 51 -3.75 -10.06 -29.36
C SER A 51 -3.14 -9.15 -28.31
N ILE A 52 -3.77 -9.04 -27.14
CA ILE A 52 -3.27 -8.21 -26.02
C ILE A 52 -1.97 -8.80 -25.46
N ALA A 53 -1.90 -10.11 -25.28
CA ALA A 53 -0.66 -10.78 -24.86
C ALA A 53 0.47 -10.54 -25.87
N GLY A 54 0.16 -10.54 -27.18
CA GLY A 54 1.09 -10.17 -28.23
C GLY A 54 1.55 -8.71 -28.17
N LEU A 55 0.65 -7.78 -27.86
CA LEU A 55 1.00 -6.36 -27.67
C LEU A 55 1.88 -6.15 -26.43
N PHE A 56 1.53 -6.80 -25.31
CA PHE A 56 2.28 -6.66 -24.07
C PHE A 56 3.66 -7.30 -24.12
N SER A 57 3.87 -8.36 -24.92
CA SER A 57 5.20 -8.94 -25.10
C SER A 57 6.18 -8.02 -25.85
N LEU A 58 5.65 -7.10 -26.67
CA LEU A 58 6.42 -6.07 -27.36
C LEU A 58 6.67 -4.83 -26.49
N PHE A 59 5.97 -4.70 -25.36
CA PHE A 59 6.06 -3.51 -24.52
C PHE A 59 7.43 -3.45 -23.83
N PRO A 60 8.20 -2.35 -23.99
CA PRO A 60 9.54 -2.27 -23.42
C PRO A 60 9.53 -2.34 -21.89
N GLY A 61 10.19 -3.35 -21.31
CA GLY A 61 10.31 -3.48 -19.86
C GLY A 61 10.97 -2.26 -19.19
N ALA A 62 11.82 -1.53 -19.91
CA ALA A 62 12.43 -0.29 -19.42
C ALA A 62 11.38 0.79 -19.10
N ILE A 63 10.31 0.89 -19.87
CA ILE A 63 9.22 1.86 -19.63
C ILE A 63 8.46 1.46 -18.36
N VAL A 64 8.13 0.18 -18.21
CA VAL A 64 7.48 -0.34 -16.99
C VAL A 64 8.34 -0.08 -15.77
N GLY A 65 9.64 -0.36 -15.85
CA GLY A 65 10.61 -0.09 -14.79
C GLY A 65 10.68 1.39 -14.42
N ALA A 66 10.74 2.29 -15.42
CA ALA A 66 10.76 3.73 -15.19
C ALA A 66 9.47 4.23 -14.51
N MET A 67 8.31 3.73 -14.94
CA MET A 67 7.02 4.05 -14.31
C MET A 67 6.97 3.55 -12.86
N MET A 68 7.40 2.32 -12.59
CA MET A 68 7.46 1.76 -11.23
C MET A 68 8.45 2.51 -10.33
N PHE A 69 9.59 2.93 -10.89
CA PHE A 69 10.57 3.73 -10.16
C PHE A 69 10.01 5.10 -9.77
N MET A 70 9.34 5.79 -10.71
CA MET A 70 8.70 7.08 -10.43
C MET A 70 7.60 6.94 -9.36
N VAL A 71 6.75 5.90 -9.46
CA VAL A 71 5.75 5.60 -8.43
C VAL A 71 6.40 5.34 -7.07
N GLY A 72 7.52 4.61 -7.02
CA GLY A 72 8.29 4.38 -5.80
C GLY A 72 8.81 5.68 -5.16
N ILE A 73 9.30 6.63 -5.96
CA ILE A 73 9.71 7.96 -5.48
C ILE A 73 8.51 8.73 -4.92
N GLU A 74 7.38 8.75 -5.63
CA GLU A 74 6.16 9.41 -5.15
C GLU A 74 5.68 8.83 -3.81
N LEU A 75 5.67 7.50 -3.68
CA LEU A 75 5.28 6.82 -2.43
C LEU A 75 6.26 7.09 -1.29
N THR A 76 7.55 7.28 -1.58
CA THR A 76 8.56 7.58 -0.55
C THR A 76 8.33 8.96 0.08
N LYS A 77 7.65 9.90 -0.60
CA LYS A 77 7.35 11.24 -0.04
C LYS A 77 6.54 11.19 1.25
N PHE A 78 5.69 10.18 1.42
CA PHE A 78 4.92 9.97 2.66
C PHE A 78 5.81 9.74 3.88
N ALA A 79 7.07 9.30 3.70
CA ALA A 79 8.02 9.18 4.80
C ALA A 79 8.33 10.53 5.47
N ARG A 80 8.16 11.65 4.77
CA ARG A 80 8.37 13.00 5.32
C ARG A 80 7.31 13.39 6.35
N GLU A 81 6.13 12.77 6.30
CA GLU A 81 5.04 13.01 7.25
C GLU A 81 5.29 12.33 8.60
N VAL A 82 6.28 11.43 8.68
CA VAL A 82 6.63 10.73 9.92
C VAL A 82 7.35 11.66 10.88
N ARG A 83 6.89 11.70 12.13
CA ARG A 83 7.49 12.50 13.19
C ARG A 83 8.86 11.94 13.55
N ILE A 84 9.89 12.77 13.41
CA ILE A 84 11.25 12.46 13.85
C ILE A 84 11.25 12.32 15.38
N GLY A 85 11.49 11.10 15.88
CA GLY A 85 11.43 10.77 17.31
C GLY A 85 11.00 9.33 17.55
N LYS A 86 9.98 9.14 18.38
CA LYS A 86 9.50 7.81 18.80
C LYS A 86 8.91 6.98 17.65
N ASP A 87 8.43 7.62 16.59
CA ASP A 87 7.82 6.93 15.44
C ASP A 87 8.86 6.45 14.42
N LEU A 88 10.12 6.87 14.56
CA LEU A 88 11.21 6.44 13.68
C LEU A 88 11.62 4.99 13.95
N ILE A 89 11.52 4.52 15.19
CA ILE A 89 11.90 3.16 15.59
C ILE A 89 10.92 2.11 14.99
N PRO A 90 9.59 2.25 15.09
CA PRO A 90 8.63 1.36 14.45
C PRO A 90 8.72 1.43 12.92
N LEU A 91 8.94 2.62 12.36
CA LEU A 91 9.12 2.79 10.92
C LEU A 91 10.35 2.01 10.43
N GLY A 92 11.50 2.24 11.06
CA GLY A 92 12.77 1.60 10.69
C GLY A 92 12.71 0.07 10.84
N THR A 93 12.09 -0.43 11.91
CA THR A 93 11.90 -1.88 12.11
C THR A 93 10.96 -2.49 11.07
N THR A 94 9.84 -1.83 10.78
CA THR A 94 8.91 -2.25 9.71
C THR A 94 9.63 -2.32 8.36
N LEU A 95 10.35 -1.25 8.01
CA LEU A 95 11.09 -1.17 6.74
C LEU A 95 12.13 -2.28 6.63
N SER A 96 12.97 -2.43 7.66
CA SER A 96 14.08 -3.37 7.64
C SER A 96 13.58 -4.80 7.50
N ILE A 97 12.63 -5.22 8.33
CA ILE A 97 12.11 -6.59 8.31
C ILE A 97 11.32 -6.86 7.03
N SER A 98 10.57 -5.88 6.52
CA SER A 98 9.88 -5.99 5.22
C SER A 98 10.84 -6.24 4.05
N LEU A 99 12.01 -5.59 4.04
CA LEU A 99 13.01 -5.74 2.97
C LEU A 99 13.73 -7.09 2.99
N PHE A 100 14.00 -7.63 4.18
CA PHE A 100 14.72 -8.91 4.31
C PHE A 100 13.82 -10.15 4.29
N THR A 101 12.54 -9.99 4.60
CA THR A 101 11.60 -11.13 4.73
C THR A 101 10.37 -10.94 3.86
N ASN A 102 9.28 -10.44 4.43
CA ASN A 102 8.02 -10.16 3.75
C ASN A 102 7.32 -8.98 4.43
N MET A 103 6.45 -8.31 3.68
CA MET A 103 5.67 -7.17 4.17
C MET A 103 4.81 -7.53 5.40
N ALA A 104 4.29 -8.76 5.46
CA ALA A 104 3.49 -9.24 6.60
C ALA A 104 4.30 -9.28 7.91
N TYR A 105 5.52 -9.83 7.87
CA TYR A 105 6.40 -9.89 9.05
C TYR A 105 6.90 -8.51 9.44
N GLY A 106 7.21 -7.65 8.46
CA GLY A 106 7.60 -6.27 8.73
C GLY A 106 6.50 -5.48 9.43
N PHE A 107 5.26 -5.55 8.94
CA PHE A 107 4.11 -4.92 9.60
C PHE A 107 3.91 -5.44 11.03
N LEU A 108 3.95 -6.75 11.22
CA LEU A 108 3.77 -7.36 12.54
C LEU A 108 4.85 -6.91 13.53
N ALA A 109 6.11 -6.94 13.11
CA ALA A 109 7.22 -6.52 13.96
C ALA A 109 7.16 -5.03 14.30
N GLY A 110 6.85 -4.18 13.32
CA GLY A 110 6.63 -2.75 13.53
C GLY A 110 5.50 -2.46 14.53
N LEU A 111 4.38 -3.17 14.40
CA LEU A 111 3.24 -3.06 15.31
C LEU A 111 3.61 -3.46 16.75
N VAL A 112 4.33 -4.58 16.92
CA VAL A 112 4.81 -5.05 18.24
C VAL A 112 5.73 -4.01 18.87
N VAL A 113 6.68 -3.47 18.12
CA VAL A 113 7.63 -2.44 18.59
C VAL A 113 6.89 -1.15 18.97
N HIS A 114 5.90 -0.74 18.16
CA HIS A 114 5.07 0.42 18.47
C HIS A 114 4.27 0.22 19.76
N CYS A 115 3.59 -0.91 19.91
CA CYS A 115 2.81 -1.23 21.12
C CYS A 115 3.71 -1.29 22.37
N LEU A 116 4.87 -1.95 22.29
CA LEU A 116 5.79 -2.05 23.42
C LEU A 116 6.27 -0.67 23.87
N MET A 117 6.66 0.19 22.93
CA MET A 117 7.05 1.56 23.26
C MET A 117 5.89 2.35 23.86
N ALA A 118 4.69 2.29 23.28
CA ALA A 118 3.52 2.98 23.80
C ALA A 118 3.21 2.56 25.26
N LEU A 119 3.38 1.27 25.59
CA LEU A 119 3.21 0.76 26.95
C LEU A 119 4.30 1.25 27.91
N LEU A 120 5.57 1.23 27.50
CA LEU A 120 6.69 1.72 28.32
C LEU A 120 6.61 3.22 28.59
N LEU A 121 6.20 3.99 27.58
CA LEU A 121 5.98 5.43 27.68
C LEU A 121 4.81 5.77 28.59
N ARG A 122 3.71 5.02 28.51
CA ARG A 122 2.59 5.15 29.45
C ARG A 122 2.99 4.83 30.89
N ARG A 123 3.81 3.79 31.12
CA ARG A 123 4.31 3.45 32.46
C ARG A 123 5.16 4.57 33.06
N ARG A 124 6.08 5.15 32.28
CA ARG A 124 6.92 6.27 32.72
C ARG A 124 6.12 7.51 33.10
N SER A 125 5.03 7.81 32.39
CA SER A 125 4.13 8.92 32.74
C SER A 125 3.37 8.70 34.05
N VAL A 126 2.97 7.45 34.35
CA VAL A 126 2.27 7.12 35.62
C VAL A 126 3.22 7.16 36.82
N GLU A 127 4.47 6.68 36.67
CA GLU A 127 5.48 6.75 37.73
C GLU A 127 5.88 8.21 38.03
N SER A 128 6.09 9.02 37.00
CA SER A 128 6.45 10.44 37.17
C SER A 128 5.34 11.27 37.83
N GLY A 129 4.06 10.92 37.66
CA GLY A 129 2.95 11.59 38.34
C GLY A 129 2.75 11.15 39.79
N ARG A 130 3.24 9.96 40.16
CA ARG A 130 3.17 9.44 41.54
C ARG A 130 4.26 10.03 42.44
N ASP A 131 5.43 10.35 41.89
CA ASP A 131 6.50 11.05 42.62
C ASP A 131 6.22 12.54 42.83
N ALA A 132 5.48 13.19 41.93
CA ALA A 132 5.11 14.61 42.07
C ALA A 132 3.99 14.89 43.10
N SER A 133 3.35 13.85 43.63
CA SER A 133 2.26 13.95 44.61
C SER A 133 2.70 13.61 46.04
N LYS A 134 3.98 13.28 46.25
CA LYS A 134 4.60 13.13 47.57
C LYS A 134 5.41 14.37 47.92
#